data_AF-A0A2H0SKP6-F1
#
_entry.id   AF-A0A2H0SKP6-F1
#
_cell.length_a   1.000
_cell.length_b   1.000
_cell.length_c   1.000
_cell.angle_alpha   90.00
_cell.angle_beta   90.00
_cell.angle_gamma   90.00
#
_symmetry.space_group_name_H-M   'P 1'
#
loop_
_entity.id
_entity.type
_entity.pdbx_description
1 polymer ?
#
loop_
_entity_poly.entity_id
_entity_poly.type
_entity_poly.pdbx_seq_one_letter_code
_entity_poly.pdbx_strand_id
1 'polypeptide(L)'
;MKGEAPLGCPQGQPGFEFDEKKGVTTAILDQLNPLKRSQGVDDDLRKPGGIISRVLTFAFPLAGLILLVTVLWGGFEILSQSATQKSIDAGRQRITAGIIGFILLFSSIWIIQIVSQVFGISIL
;
A
#
# COMPACT_ATOMS: atom_id res chain seq x y z
N MET A 1 -30.57 -4.78 53.15
CA MET A 1 -29.63 -3.94 53.93
C MET A 1 -28.31 -4.69 53.92
N LYS A 2 -27.18 -4.25 53.37
CA LYS A 2 -26.66 -2.92 53.03
C LYS A 2 -25.42 -3.17 52.16
N GLY A 3 -25.19 -2.38 51.12
CA GLY A 3 -23.98 -2.56 50.30
C GLY A 3 -23.86 -1.65 49.09
N GLU A 4 -24.39 -0.44 49.15
CA GLU A 4 -23.92 0.63 48.26
C GLU A 4 -22.80 1.38 48.99
N ALA A 5 -21.68 1.62 48.31
CA ALA A 5 -20.99 2.91 48.16
C ALA A 5 -19.49 2.67 47.82
N PRO A 6 -18.76 3.68 47.31
CA PRO A 6 -18.48 3.87 45.89
C PRO A 6 -16.96 4.02 45.70
N LEU A 7 -16.49 4.93 44.83
CA LEU A 7 -15.08 5.26 44.51
C LEU A 7 -14.53 4.35 43.40
N GLY A 8 -14.40 4.77 42.15
CA GLY A 8 -13.91 6.07 41.68
C GLY A 8 -12.78 5.74 40.70
N CYS A 9 -12.86 6.24 39.48
CA CYS A 9 -11.92 5.91 38.40
C CYS A 9 -10.49 6.47 38.64
N PRO A 10 -9.62 6.37 37.63
CA PRO A 10 -8.37 5.62 37.59
C PRO A 10 -7.16 6.44 38.09
N GLN A 11 -6.10 5.79 38.57
CA GLN A 11 -4.80 6.45 38.60
C GLN A 11 -3.72 5.50 38.14
N GLY A 12 -2.93 6.01 37.19
CA GLY A 12 -1.94 5.28 36.42
C GLY A 12 -0.94 4.52 37.28
N GLN A 13 -0.48 3.42 36.69
CA GLN A 13 0.69 2.67 37.14
C GLN A 13 1.88 3.62 37.37
N PRO A 14 2.63 3.41 38.45
CA PRO A 14 4.06 3.28 38.26
C PRO A 14 4.53 2.03 39.01
N GLY A 15 4.33 0.87 38.40
CA GLY A 15 4.81 -0.38 38.93
C GLY A 15 4.54 -1.51 37.95
N PHE A 16 5.60 -2.14 37.46
CA PHE A 16 5.51 -3.45 36.82
C PHE A 16 5.29 -4.47 37.95
N GLU A 17 4.04 -4.63 38.38
CA GLU A 17 3.69 -5.62 39.38
C GLU A 17 3.66 -7.01 38.72
N PHE A 18 4.68 -7.83 39.02
CA PHE A 18 4.73 -9.22 38.60
C PHE A 18 3.74 -10.02 39.45
N ASP A 19 2.48 -10.07 39.00
CA ASP A 19 1.42 -10.90 39.58
C ASP A 19 1.80 -12.39 39.41
N GLU A 20 2.29 -13.00 40.48
CA GLU A 20 2.70 -14.41 40.54
C GLU A 20 1.54 -15.38 40.18
N LYS A 21 0.28 -14.93 40.26
CA LYS A 21 -0.91 -15.71 39.90
C LYS A 21 -1.41 -15.49 38.47
N LYS A 22 -0.76 -14.59 37.72
CA LYS A 22 -0.90 -14.45 36.27
C LYS A 22 0.41 -14.83 35.59
N GLY A 23 0.86 -16.07 35.84
CA GLY A 23 1.87 -16.72 35.02
C GLY A 23 1.49 -16.59 33.54
N VAL A 24 2.50 -16.55 32.66
CA VAL A 24 2.38 -16.29 31.23
C VAL A 24 1.35 -17.22 30.58
N THR A 25 0.08 -16.81 30.62
CA THR A 25 -1.02 -17.60 30.10
C THR A 25 -0.94 -17.58 28.58
N THR A 26 -1.44 -18.63 27.93
CA THR A 26 -1.49 -18.72 26.47
C THR A 26 -2.23 -17.53 25.84
N ALA A 27 -3.13 -16.87 26.57
CA ALA A 27 -3.77 -15.62 26.17
C ALA A 27 -2.78 -14.44 26.05
N ILE A 28 -1.81 -14.32 26.96
CA ILE A 28 -0.76 -13.29 26.91
C ILE A 28 0.22 -13.61 25.77
N LEU A 29 0.55 -14.88 25.55
CA LEU A 29 1.44 -15.31 24.46
C LEU A 29 0.81 -15.12 23.09
N ASP A 30 -0.49 -15.37 22.95
CA ASP A 30 -1.20 -15.12 21.69
C ASP A 30 -1.30 -13.63 21.35
N GLN A 31 -1.41 -12.76 22.36
CA GLN A 31 -1.38 -11.30 22.18
C GLN A 31 -0.01 -10.78 21.78
N LEU A 32 1.05 -11.47 22.19
CA LEU A 32 2.44 -11.09 21.90
C LEU A 32 3.04 -11.86 20.72
N ASN A 33 2.26 -12.68 20.01
CA ASN A 33 2.74 -13.38 18.82
C ASN A 33 2.60 -12.47 17.58
N PRO A 34 3.69 -11.80 17.12
CA PRO A 34 3.64 -10.97 15.91
C PRO A 34 3.34 -11.78 14.63
N LEU A 35 3.37 -13.11 14.72
CA LEU A 35 3.10 -14.03 13.63
C LEU A 35 1.66 -14.55 13.62
N LYS A 36 0.82 -14.17 14.60
CA LYS A 36 -0.64 -14.35 14.49
C LYS A 36 -1.29 -13.30 13.58
N ARG A 37 -0.51 -12.68 12.68
CA ARG A 37 -0.97 -12.20 11.37
C ARG A 37 -1.37 -13.39 10.48
N SER A 38 -2.23 -14.26 11.01
CA SER A 38 -3.01 -15.18 10.22
C SER A 38 -4.42 -14.63 10.26
N GLN A 39 -4.78 -13.90 9.21
CA GLN A 39 -6.06 -13.95 8.51
C GLN A 39 -6.30 -12.64 7.76
N GLY A 40 -6.58 -12.79 6.47
CA GLY A 40 -6.72 -11.71 5.50
C GLY A 40 -6.11 -12.01 4.14
N VAL A 41 -5.72 -13.26 3.85
CA VAL A 41 -5.39 -13.69 2.47
C VAL A 41 -6.56 -14.46 1.85
N ASP A 42 -7.45 -15.07 2.65
CA ASP A 42 -8.49 -15.97 2.13
C ASP A 42 -9.79 -15.25 1.73
N ASP A 43 -10.18 -14.14 2.39
CA ASP A 43 -11.43 -13.43 2.07
C ASP A 43 -11.31 -12.48 0.87
N ASP A 44 -10.12 -11.94 0.61
CA ASP A 44 -9.85 -11.09 -0.56
C ASP A 44 -9.77 -11.91 -1.86
N LEU A 45 -9.30 -13.16 -1.79
CA LEU A 45 -9.21 -14.03 -2.98
C LEU A 45 -10.57 -14.64 -3.36
N ARG A 46 -11.55 -14.67 -2.46
CA ARG A 46 -12.92 -15.15 -2.75
C ARG A 46 -13.77 -14.10 -3.45
N LYS A 47 -13.40 -12.82 -3.37
CA LYS A 47 -14.03 -11.73 -4.11
C LYS A 47 -13.22 -11.47 -5.38
N PRO A 48 -13.83 -11.39 -6.57
CA PRO A 48 -13.10 -11.03 -7.79
C PRO A 48 -12.38 -9.68 -7.66
N GLY A 49 -12.90 -8.77 -6.82
CA GLY A 49 -12.28 -7.48 -6.53
C GLY A 49 -11.01 -7.54 -5.65
N GLY A 50 -10.90 -8.47 -4.71
CA GLY A 50 -9.75 -8.52 -3.80
C GLY A 50 -8.47 -9.04 -4.50
N ILE A 51 -8.62 -9.91 -5.50
CA ILE A 51 -7.52 -10.32 -6.40
C ILE A 51 -6.99 -9.11 -7.17
N ILE A 52 -7.89 -8.29 -7.73
CA ILE A 52 -7.54 -7.08 -8.47
C ILE A 52 -6.79 -6.09 -7.56
N SER A 53 -7.29 -5.85 -6.33
CA SER A 53 -6.64 -4.94 -5.39
C SER A 53 -5.23 -5.40 -5.04
N ARG A 54 -5.03 -6.70 -4.79
CA ARG A 54 -3.71 -7.27 -4.48
C ARG A 54 -2.71 -7.05 -5.62
N VAL A 55 -3.14 -7.27 -6.87
CA VAL A 55 -2.31 -7.07 -8.05
C VAL A 55 -2.01 -5.59 -8.25
N LEU A 56 -3.01 -4.72 -8.13
CA LEU A 56 -2.84 -3.27 -8.30
C LEU A 56 -1.86 -2.68 -7.28
N THR A 57 -1.95 -3.04 -5.99
CA THR A 57 -1.02 -2.56 -4.94
C THR A 57 0.45 -2.85 -5.27
N PHE A 58 0.74 -3.95 -5.97
CA PHE A 58 2.10 -4.28 -6.38
C PHE A 58 2.46 -3.73 -7.78
N ALA A 59 1.50 -3.71 -8.70
CA ALA A 59 1.70 -3.27 -10.09
C ALA A 59 1.95 -1.76 -10.21
N PHE A 60 1.23 -0.92 -9.45
CA PHE A 60 1.41 0.54 -9.51
C PHE A 60 2.83 1.01 -9.18
N PRO A 61 3.46 0.62 -8.05
CA PRO A 61 4.83 1.03 -7.75
C PRO A 61 5.84 0.43 -8.74
N LEU A 62 5.61 -0.78 -9.24
CA LEU A 62 6.44 -1.40 -10.28
C LEU A 62 6.37 -0.63 -11.61
N ALA A 63 5.17 -0.25 -12.04
CA ALA A 63 4.98 0.53 -13.26
C ALA A 63 5.64 1.91 -13.15
N GLY A 64 5.50 2.57 -12.00
CA GLY A 64 6.19 3.84 -11.72
C GLY A 64 7.72 3.70 -11.74
N LEU A 65 8.26 2.60 -11.20
CA LEU A 65 9.69 2.32 -11.23
C LEU A 65 10.21 2.10 -12.66
N ILE A 66 9.51 1.28 -13.45
CA ILE A 66 9.86 1.02 -14.86
C ILE A 66 9.82 2.33 -15.66
N LEU A 67 8.80 3.16 -15.43
CA LEU A 67 8.64 4.45 -16.09
C LEU A 67 9.83 5.37 -15.79
N LEU A 68 10.21 5.50 -14.52
CA LEU A 68 11.35 6.31 -14.10
C LEU A 68 12.62 5.85 -14.83
N VAL A 69 12.87 4.54 -14.84
CA VAL A 69 14.02 3.94 -15.53
C VAL A 69 14.01 4.22 -17.03
N THR A 70 12.84 4.14 -17.68
CA THR A 70 12.69 4.39 -19.13
C THR A 70 12.95 5.86 -19.48
N VAL A 71 12.48 6.79 -18.64
CA VAL A 71 12.73 8.23 -18.81
C VAL A 71 14.19 8.57 -18.61
N LEU A 72 14.84 7.97 -17.59
CA LEU A 72 16.28 8.14 -17.36
C LEU A 72 17.10 7.59 -18.54
N TRP A 73 16.78 6.40 -19.04
CA TRP A 73 17.47 5.84 -20.21
C TRP A 73 17.25 6.65 -21.47
N GLY A 74 16.02 7.07 -21.76
CA GLY A 74 15.72 7.90 -22.93
C GLY A 74 16.36 9.29 -22.85
N GLY A 75 16.33 9.92 -21.67
CA GLY A 75 16.99 11.20 -21.43
C GLY A 75 18.51 11.08 -21.55
N PHE A 76 19.11 10.06 -20.94
CA PHE A 76 20.54 9.79 -21.05
C PHE A 76 20.95 9.46 -22.48
N GLU A 77 20.12 8.77 -23.27
CA GLU A 77 20.40 8.46 -24.67
C GLU A 77 20.50 9.71 -25.55
N ILE A 78 19.64 10.71 -25.33
CA ILE A 78 19.71 12.01 -26.03
C ILE A 78 20.97 12.79 -25.61
N LEU A 79 21.35 12.72 -24.34
CA LEU A 79 22.48 13.48 -23.77
C LEU A 79 23.84 12.82 -24.01
N SER A 80 23.91 11.48 -24.06
CA SER A 80 25.16 10.71 -24.14
C SER A 80 25.60 10.43 -25.57
N GLN A 81 24.70 10.44 -26.56
CA GLN A 81 25.06 10.23 -27.96
C GLN A 81 25.37 11.56 -28.65
N SER A 82 26.63 11.67 -29.08
CA SER A 82 27.19 12.72 -29.92
C SER A 82 26.33 12.97 -31.17
N ALA A 83 25.47 13.99 -31.13
CA ALA A 83 24.90 14.74 -32.26
C ALA A 83 24.64 13.98 -33.59
N THR A 84 24.17 12.74 -33.54
CA THR A 84 23.66 12.05 -34.75
C THR A 84 22.14 12.10 -34.72
N GLN A 85 21.51 12.37 -35.86
CA GLN A 85 20.06 12.44 -35.98
C GLN A 85 19.36 11.21 -35.37
N LYS A 86 19.98 10.04 -35.53
CA LYS A 86 19.45 8.74 -35.11
C LYS A 86 19.30 8.59 -33.60
N SER A 87 20.26 9.11 -32.82
CA SER A 87 20.22 9.00 -31.35
C SER A 87 19.16 9.88 -30.73
N ILE A 88 18.99 11.07 -31.30
CA ILE A 88 17.95 12.03 -30.93
C ILE A 88 16.58 11.44 -31.23
N ASP A 89 16.39 10.83 -32.40
CA ASP A 89 15.12 10.20 -32.78
C ASP A 89 14.79 9.00 -31.89
N ALA A 90 15.77 8.13 -31.60
CA ALA A 90 15.59 6.99 -30.70
C ALA A 90 15.24 7.42 -29.27
N GLY A 91 15.97 8.40 -28.72
CA GLY A 91 15.70 8.93 -27.40
C GLY A 91 14.35 9.63 -27.31
N ARG A 92 13.95 10.40 -28.34
CA ARG A 92 12.61 11.01 -28.43
C ARG A 92 11.53 9.95 -28.40
N GLN A 93 11.68 8.88 -29.18
CA GLN A 93 10.71 7.79 -29.20
C GLN A 93 10.55 7.15 -27.81
N ARG A 94 11.65 6.91 -27.09
CA ARG A 94 11.60 6.35 -25.73
C ARG A 94 10.95 7.29 -24.72
N ILE A 95 11.27 8.59 -24.77
CA ILE A 95 10.65 9.58 -23.90
C ILE A 95 9.15 9.69 -24.21
N THR A 96 8.76 9.73 -25.48
CA THR A 96 7.34 9.76 -25.88
C THR A 96 6.61 8.50 -25.38
N ALA A 97 7.21 7.31 -25.51
CA ALA A 97 6.63 6.09 -24.95
C ALA A 97 6.47 6.15 -23.42
N GLY A 98 7.47 6.69 -22.70
CA GLY A 98 7.40 6.90 -21.25
C GLY A 98 6.30 7.89 -20.85
N ILE A 99 6.14 8.99 -21.58
CA ILE A 99 5.08 10.00 -21.35
C ILE A 99 3.70 9.38 -21.60
N ILE A 100 3.53 8.60 -22.66
CA ILE A 100 2.27 7.90 -22.94
C ILE A 100 1.92 6.94 -21.80
N GLY A 101 2.91 6.17 -21.32
CA GLY A 101 2.73 5.29 -20.16
C GLY A 101 2.34 6.05 -18.89
N PHE A 102 2.96 7.21 -18.64
CA PHE A 102 2.62 8.08 -17.51
C PHE A 102 1.16 8.54 -17.57
N ILE A 103 0.74 9.06 -18.72
CA ILE A 103 -0.61 9.56 -18.95
C ILE A 103 -1.64 8.44 -18.77
N LEU A 104 -1.34 7.22 -19.27
CA LEU A 104 -2.21 6.06 -19.09
C LEU A 104 -2.42 5.73 -17.61
N LEU A 105 -1.34 5.65 -16.81
CA LEU A 105 -1.44 5.40 -15.37
C LEU A 105 -2.25 6.49 -14.65
N PHE A 106 -1.99 7.76 -14.97
CA PHE A 106 -2.72 8.88 -14.38
C PHE A 106 -4.21 8.85 -14.73
N SER A 107 -4.53 8.62 -16.01
CA SER A 107 -5.91 8.50 -16.49
C SER A 107 -6.65 7.33 -15.84
N SER A 108 -5.98 6.21 -15.59
CA SER A 108 -6.57 5.04 -14.94
C SER A 108 -7.09 5.35 -13.54
N ILE A 109 -6.35 6.13 -12.75
CA ILE A 109 -6.76 6.50 -11.39
C ILE A 109 -7.96 7.45 -11.44
N TRP A 110 -7.94 8.40 -12.38
CA TRP A 110 -9.05 9.34 -12.57
C TRP A 110 -10.35 8.64 -12.93
N ILE A 111 -10.31 7.62 -13.80
CA ILE A 111 -11.49 6.84 -14.17
C ILE A 111 -12.08 6.15 -12.95
N ILE A 112 -11.25 5.51 -12.10
CA ILE A 112 -11.72 4.82 -10.90
C ILE A 112 -12.37 5.80 -9.92
N GLN A 113 -11.80 7.00 -9.74
CA GLN A 113 -12.37 8.04 -8.89
C GLN A 113 -13.73 8.53 -9.41
N ILE A 114 -13.83 8.79 -10.72
CA ILE A 114 -15.10 9.21 -11.34
C ILE A 114 -16.15 8.12 -11.19
N VAL A 115 -15.80 6.86 -11.46
CA VAL A 115 -16.71 5.71 -11.28
C VAL A 115 -17.14 5.59 -9.83
N SER A 116 -16.23 5.70 -8.86
CA SER A 116 -16.58 5.65 -7.43
C SER A 116 -17.55 6.77 -7.03
N GLN A 117 -17.36 7.97 -7.56
CA GLN A 117 -18.21 9.13 -7.25
C GLN A 117 -19.61 9.02 -7.88
N VAL A 118 -19.71 8.45 -9.09
CA VAL A 118 -21.00 8.25 -9.78
C VAL A 118 -21.79 7.09 -9.19
N PHE A 119 -21.14 5.99 -8.83
CA PHE A 119 -21.81 4.79 -8.33
C PHE A 119 -22.09 4.82 -6.82
N GLY A 120 -21.50 5.75 -6.06
CA GLY A 120 -21.75 5.88 -4.61
C GLY A 120 -21.28 4.68 -3.78
N ILE A 121 -20.53 3.75 -4.39
CA ILE A 121 -19.97 2.56 -3.76
C ILE A 121 -18.47 2.83 -3.60
N SER A 122 -18.03 3.02 -2.34
CA SER A 122 -16.59 3.09 -2.02
C SER A 122 -16.02 1.67 -2.10
N ILE A 123 -15.31 1.37 -3.19
CA ILE A 123 -14.58 0.12 -3.37
C ILE A 123 -13.13 0.21 -2.84
N LEU A 124 -12.72 1.43 -2.45
CA LEU A 124 -11.44 1.74 -1.81
C LEU A 124 -11.63 1.85 -0.30
#